data_AF-A0A524GCX7-F1
#
_entry.id   AF-A0A524GCX7-F1
#
_cell.length_a   1.000
_cell.length_b   1.000
_cell.length_c   1.000
_cell.angle_alpha   90.00
_cell.angle_beta   90.00
_cell.angle_gamma   90.00
#
_symmetry.space_group_name_H-M   'P 1'
#
loop_
_entity.id
_entity.type
_entity.pdbx_description
1 polymer ?
#
loop_
_entity_poly.entity_id
_entity_poly.type
_entity_poly.pdbx_seq_one_letter_code
_entity_poly.pdbx_strand_id
1 'polypeptide(L)' 'MIAEAESSAVIFGMPEEAIRNGAAERVLSISEIPSEIIRAVNNPHNG' A
#
# COMPACT_ATOMS: atom_id res chain seq x y z
N MET A 1 5.91 -3.67 1.95
CA MET A 1 5.51 -2.25 1.90
C MET A 1 4.06 -2.14 1.42
N ILE A 2 3.30 -1.13 1.88
CA ILE A 2 2.00 -0.76 1.28
C ILE A 2 2.26 0.22 0.14
N ALA A 3 1.69 -0.03 -1.04
CA ALA A 3 1.70 0.88 -2.18
C ALA A 3 0.29 1.43 -2.45
N GLU A 4 0.19 2.70 -2.85
CA GLU A 4 -1.09 3.30 -3.28
C GLU A 4 -1.52 2.75 -4.64
N ALA A 5 -2.81 2.50 -4.84
CA ALA A 5 -3.39 2.05 -6.10
C ALA A 5 -3.48 3.20 -7.13
N GLU A 6 -3.30 2.87 -8.41
CA GLU A 6 -3.43 3.82 -9.52
C GLU A 6 -4.78 4.54 -9.54
N SER A 7 -5.85 3.88 -9.11
CA SER A 7 -7.21 4.42 -9.11
C SER A 7 -7.40 5.64 -8.18
N SER A 8 -6.54 5.83 -7.19
CA SER A 8 -6.58 6.99 -6.29
C SER A 8 -5.37 7.92 -6.43
N ALA A 9 -4.29 7.45 -7.04
CA ALA A 9 -3.06 8.21 -7.16
C ALA A 9 -3.21 9.32 -8.21
N VAL A 10 -2.84 10.55 -7.84
CA VAL A 10 -2.76 11.67 -8.80
C VAL A 10 -1.57 11.46 -9.75
N ILE A 11 -0.47 10.92 -9.24
CA ILE A 11 0.73 10.55 -10.02
C ILE A 11 1.13 9.15 -9.59
N PHE A 12 0.92 8.17 -10.46
CA PHE A 12 1.25 6.77 -10.21
C PHE A 12 2.70 6.45 -10.62
N GLY A 13 3.66 7.07 -9.92
CA GLY A 13 5.11 6.90 -10.18
C GLY A 13 5.76 5.90 -9.22
N MET A 14 6.20 6.37 -8.06
CA MET A 14 6.85 5.51 -7.04
C MET A 14 6.03 4.28 -6.64
N PRO A 15 4.68 4.35 -6.49
CA PRO A 15 3.89 3.15 -6.21
C PRO A 15 4.02 2.09 -7.31
N GLU A 16 4.05 2.50 -8.59
CA GLU A 16 4.22 1.60 -9.74
C GLU A 16 5.58 0.90 -9.69
N GLU A 17 6.65 1.64 -9.38
CA GLU A 17 8.00 1.08 -9.29
C GLU A 17 8.12 0.06 -8.17
N ALA A 18 7.53 0.32 -7.00
CA ALA A 18 7.50 -0.62 -5.89
C ALA A 18 6.75 -1.93 -6.25
N ILE A 19 5.65 -1.82 -6.99
CA ILE A 19 4.88 -2.98 -7.47
C ILE A 19 5.69 -3.79 -8.48
N ARG A 20 6.26 -3.14 -9.50
CA ARG A 20 7.05 -3.79 -10.56
C ARG A 20 8.27 -4.53 -10.01
N ASN A 21 8.89 -4.01 -8.95
CA ASN A 21 10.03 -4.65 -8.28
C ASN A 21 9.62 -5.71 -7.25
N GLY A 22 8.32 -5.99 -7.07
CA GLY A 22 7.83 -6.97 -6.09
C GLY A 22 8.02 -6.55 -4.63
N ALA A 23 8.28 -5.27 -4.36
CA ALA A 23 8.48 -4.73 -3.01
C ALA A 23 7.14 -4.40 -2.30
N ALA A 24 6.06 -4.24 -3.07
CA ALA A 24 4.72 -4.02 -2.55
C ALA A 24 4.10 -5.34 -2.06
N GLU A 25 3.75 -5.41 -0.77
CA GLU A 25 3.05 -6.53 -0.15
C GLU A 25 1.53 -6.36 -0.28
N ARG A 26 1.05 -5.11 -0.28
CA ARG A 26 -0.35 -4.75 -0.51
C ARG A 26 -0.45 -3.52 -1.40
N VAL A 27 -1.46 -3.48 -2.26
CA VAL A 27 -1.82 -2.34 -3.12
C VAL A 27 -3.23 -1.90 -2.75
N LEU A 28 -3.41 -0.67 -2.28
CA LEU A 28 -4.65 -0.17 -1.69
C LEU A 28 -5.00 1.23 -2.19
N SER A 29 -6.27 1.58 -2.28
CA SER A 29 -6.65 2.98 -2.52
C SER A 29 -6.27 3.88 -1.34
N ILE A 30 -6.08 5.18 -1.58
CA ILE A 30 -5.67 6.15 -0.54
C ILE A 30 -6.58 6.13 0.69
N SER A 31 -7.88 5.88 0.50
CA SER A 31 -8.85 5.83 1.59
C SER A 31 -8.70 4.60 2.49
N GLU A 32 -8.07 3.53 2.01
CA GLU A 32 -7.91 2.26 2.73
C GLU A 32 -6.60 2.19 3.52
N ILE A 33 -5.57 2.94 3.08
CA ILE A 33 -4.23 2.96 3.70
C ILE A 33 -4.27 3.26 5.22
N PRO A 34 -5.02 4.26 5.72
CA PRO A 34 -5.05 4.55 7.15
C PRO A 34 -5.54 3.37 8.00
N SER A 35 -6.61 2.70 7.57
CA SER A 35 -7.15 1.53 8.24
C SER A 35 -6.17 0.36 8.24
N GLU A 36 -5.44 0.17 7.13
CA GLU A 36 -4.42 -0.88 7.03
C GLU A 36 -3.22 -0.61 7.95
N ILE A 37 -2.75 0.65 8.04
CA ILE A 37 -1.66 1.03 8.95
C ILE A 37 -2.06 0.73 10.40
N ILE A 38 -3.27 1.15 10.81
CA ILE A 38 -3.78 0.89 12.16
C ILE A 38 -3.84 -0.62 12.42
N ARG A 39 -4.34 -1.40 11.46
CA ARG A 39 -4.40 -2.88 11.57
C ARG A 39 -3.01 -3.49 11.74
N ALA A 40 -2.05 -3.08 10.91
CA ALA A 40 -0.69 -3.63 10.92
C ALA A 40 0.04 -3.33 12.23
N VAL A 41 -0.11 -2.13 12.77
CA VAL A 41 0.50 -1.73 14.05
C VAL A 41 -0.15 -2.45 15.22
N ASN A 42 -1.48 -2.61 15.21
CA ASN A 42 -2.21 -3.27 16.30
C ASN A 42 -2.14 -4.80 16.25
N ASN A 43 -1.76 -5.40 15.12
CA ASN A 43 -1.72 -6.85 14.97
C ASN A 43 -0.50 -7.31 14.15
N PRO A 44 0.71 -7.23 14.72
CA PRO A 44 1.97 -7.41 13.99
C PRO A 44 2.26 -8.84 13.49
N HIS A 45 1.39 -9.82 13.76
CA HIS A 45 1.61 -11.24 13.44
C HIS A 45 0.90 -11.75 12.17
N ASN A 46 0.25 -10.87 11.39
CA ASN A 46 -0.41 -11.26 10.13
C ASN A 46 0.40 -10.75 8.92
N GLY A 47 1.52 -11.41 8.66
CA GLY A 47 2.25 -11.35 7.39
C GLY A 47 1.76 -12.45 6.45
#